data_AF-A0A848KQK4-F1
#
_entry.id   AF-A0A848KQK4-F1
#
_cell.length_a   1.000
_cell.length_b   1.000
_cell.length_c   1.000
_cell.angle_alpha   90.00
_cell.angle_beta   90.00
_cell.angle_gamma   90.00
#
_symmetry.space_group_name_H-M   'P 1'
#
loop_
_entity.id
_entity.type
_entity.pdbx_description
1 polymer ?
#
loop_
_entity_poly.entity_id
_entity_poly.type
_entity_poly.pdbx_seq_one_letter_code
_entity_poly.pdbx_strand_id
1 'polypeptide(L)'
;MGLFDVVTFPFRVAVAFGEASIGVAKLVDPQGPTRFANQVSDLTAEDRPLGKALAPGGIVDRVLEEDGVLARLTAPGGALDRMIEPGGPVDRIMAPNGPVDRLLAQEGAIDRMLEEGGIIDRLLAKEGLIEQLVAEDGILDKLSDVMETIAKIGPVIESMDRPIKAIDESAQVLSVAVEPLKDLAMKMPGIRRRPTPTVRTVSSEREDIVIQVDDAEIVEE
;
A
#
# COMPACT_ATOMS: atom_id res chain seq x y z
N MET A 1 72.79 22.70 23.08
CA MET A 1 71.92 23.04 21.93
C MET A 1 72.82 23.38 20.76
N GLY A 2 72.79 22.55 19.71
CA GLY A 2 73.79 22.58 18.65
C GLY A 2 73.55 23.69 17.63
N LEU A 3 74.64 24.24 17.09
CA LEU A 3 74.67 25.32 16.08
C LEU A 3 73.83 24.99 14.80
N PHE A 4 73.54 23.71 14.55
CA PHE A 4 72.70 23.22 13.45
C PHE A 4 71.20 23.49 13.59
N ASP A 5 70.69 23.67 14.82
CA ASP A 5 69.26 23.96 15.05
C ASP A 5 68.90 25.39 14.60
N VAL A 6 69.82 26.34 14.76
CA VAL A 6 69.62 27.75 14.36
C VAL A 6 69.63 27.90 12.83
N VAL A 7 70.48 27.13 12.13
CA VAL A 7 70.60 27.19 10.66
C VAL A 7 69.38 26.57 9.96
N THR A 8 68.78 25.55 10.55
CA THR A 8 67.59 24.86 9.96
C THR A 8 66.27 25.42 10.48
N PHE A 9 66.29 26.29 11.48
CA PHE A 9 65.12 26.95 12.05
C PHE A 9 64.17 27.56 11.01
N PRO A 10 64.61 28.39 10.05
CA PRO A 10 63.70 28.98 9.05
C PRO A 10 63.06 27.92 8.15
N PHE A 11 63.79 26.84 7.83
CA PHE A 11 63.27 25.74 7.03
C PHE A 11 62.21 24.92 7.80
N ARG A 12 62.45 24.66 9.09
CA ARG A 12 61.49 23.94 9.95
C ARG A 12 60.21 24.73 10.18
N VAL A 13 60.32 26.05 10.33
CA VAL A 13 59.14 26.94 10.41
C VAL A 13 58.35 26.90 9.10
N ALA A 14 59.02 26.92 7.95
CA ALA A 14 58.35 26.84 6.64
C ALA A 14 57.65 25.49 6.41
N VAL A 15 58.28 24.36 6.77
CA VAL A 15 57.68 23.03 6.67
C VAL A 15 56.49 22.89 7.62
N ALA A 16 56.64 23.34 8.87
CA ALA A 16 55.55 23.32 9.84
C ALA A 16 54.35 24.17 9.39
N PHE A 17 54.59 25.32 8.77
CA PHE A 17 53.54 26.16 8.19
C PHE A 17 52.86 25.48 6.99
N GLY A 18 53.62 24.82 6.11
CA GLY A 18 53.08 24.06 4.98
C GLY A 18 52.20 22.89 5.43
N GLU A 19 52.64 22.12 6.42
CA GLU A 19 51.87 21.02 7.01
C GLU A 19 50.58 21.51 7.69
N ALA A 20 50.66 22.64 8.42
CA ALA A 20 49.48 23.27 9.03
C ALA A 20 48.46 23.74 7.98
N SER A 21 48.94 24.33 6.88
CA SER A 21 48.09 24.83 5.78
C SER A 21 47.33 23.69 5.09
N ILE A 22 48.00 22.56 4.84
CA ILE A 22 47.40 21.37 4.24
C ILE A 22 46.39 20.72 5.20
N GLY A 23 46.68 20.71 6.50
CA GLY A 23 45.74 20.23 7.52
C GLY A 23 44.42 21.01 7.51
N VAL A 24 44.49 22.35 7.42
CA VAL A 24 43.29 23.21 7.34
C VAL A 24 42.55 23.04 6.01
N ALA A 25 43.27 22.90 4.90
CA ALA A 25 42.65 22.65 3.60
C ALA A 25 41.85 21.33 3.56
N LYS A 26 42.40 20.26 4.17
CA LYS A 26 41.69 18.97 4.30
C LYS A 26 40.46 19.02 5.20
N LEU A 27 40.42 19.95 6.16
CA LEU A 27 39.25 20.16 7.01
C LEU A 27 38.10 20.82 6.26
N VAL A 28 38.39 21.75 5.34
CA VAL A 28 37.40 22.54 4.58
C VAL A 28 37.10 21.94 3.20
N ASP A 29 37.80 20.87 2.83
CA ASP A 29 37.55 20.10 1.61
C ASP A 29 36.06 19.71 1.50
N PRO A 30 35.45 19.75 0.30
CA PRO A 30 34.09 19.25 0.07
C PRO A 30 33.80 17.84 0.60
N GLN A 31 34.80 16.97 0.71
CA GLN A 31 34.70 15.63 1.31
C GLN A 31 35.29 15.57 2.74
N GLY A 32 35.61 16.73 3.32
CA GLY A 32 36.23 16.87 4.62
C GLY A 32 35.26 16.65 5.78
N PRO A 33 35.78 16.31 6.98
CA PRO A 33 34.98 15.94 8.14
C PRO A 33 34.09 17.09 8.68
N THR A 34 34.40 18.34 8.36
CA THR A 34 33.59 19.50 8.81
C THR A 34 32.23 19.57 8.12
N ARG A 35 32.14 19.18 6.85
CA ARG A 35 30.87 19.12 6.12
C ARG A 35 29.98 18.03 6.69
N PHE A 36 30.55 16.86 6.98
CA PHE A 36 29.81 15.78 7.64
C PHE A 36 29.28 16.20 9.00
N ALA A 37 30.10 16.86 9.82
CA ALA A 37 29.67 17.39 11.11
C ALA A 37 28.50 18.39 10.95
N ASN A 38 28.61 19.34 10.02
CA ASN A 38 27.54 20.30 9.74
C ASN A 38 26.27 19.64 9.21
N GLN A 39 26.39 18.61 8.38
CA GLN A 39 25.26 17.86 7.84
C GLN A 39 24.56 17.04 8.92
N VAL A 40 25.31 16.39 9.81
CA VAL A 40 24.74 15.70 10.97
C VAL A 40 24.05 16.69 11.89
N SER A 41 24.67 17.84 12.18
CA SER A 41 24.05 18.91 12.99
C SER A 41 22.76 19.45 12.38
N ASP A 42 22.69 19.63 11.06
CA ASP A 42 21.45 20.06 10.40
C ASP A 42 20.36 18.98 10.50
N LEU A 43 20.71 17.70 10.40
CA LEU A 43 19.77 16.60 10.56
C LEU A 43 19.26 16.46 12.01
N THR A 44 20.13 16.64 13.00
CA THR A 44 19.79 16.56 14.42
C THR A 44 19.28 17.87 15.01
N ALA A 45 19.12 18.92 14.20
CA ALA A 45 18.59 20.20 14.66
C ALA A 45 17.17 20.04 15.25
N GLU A 46 16.89 20.70 16.36
CA GLU A 46 15.67 20.53 17.18
C GLU A 46 14.35 20.74 16.41
N ASP A 47 14.37 21.52 15.34
CA ASP A 47 13.19 21.77 14.50
C ASP A 47 12.92 20.67 13.46
N ARG A 48 13.90 19.81 13.19
CA ARG A 48 13.81 18.72 12.21
C ARG A 48 13.23 17.46 12.86
N PRO A 49 12.63 16.54 12.06
CA PRO A 49 12.02 15.31 12.59
C PRO A 49 12.99 14.46 13.42
N LEU A 50 14.26 14.35 12.98
CA LEU A 50 15.29 13.59 13.70
C LEU A 50 15.70 14.30 14.99
N GLY A 51 15.90 15.62 14.98
CA GLY A 51 16.16 16.38 16.21
C GLY A 51 15.01 16.29 17.22
N LYS A 52 13.75 16.39 16.79
CA LYS A 52 12.57 16.18 17.65
C LYS A 52 12.47 14.76 18.20
N ALA A 53 12.87 13.76 17.40
CA ALA A 53 12.86 12.37 17.82
C ALA A 53 13.93 12.08 18.88
N LEU A 54 15.10 12.71 18.77
CA LEU A 54 16.26 12.59 19.66
C LEU A 54 16.25 13.56 20.84
N ALA A 55 15.43 14.61 20.79
CA ALA A 55 15.28 15.57 21.87
C ALA A 55 14.77 14.87 23.15
N PRO A 56 15.05 15.44 24.35
CA PRO A 56 14.52 14.91 25.62
C PRO A 56 12.98 14.80 25.58
N GLY A 57 12.45 13.65 25.97
CA GLY A 57 11.02 13.31 25.87
C GLY A 57 10.56 12.93 24.45
N GLY A 58 11.47 12.91 23.47
CA GLY A 58 11.23 12.48 22.10
C GLY A 58 10.88 11.00 21.98
N ILE A 59 10.57 10.54 20.76
CA ILE A 59 10.23 9.13 20.53
C ILE A 59 11.42 8.19 20.79
N VAL A 60 12.65 8.60 20.48
CA VAL A 60 13.85 7.79 20.71
C VAL A 60 14.13 7.72 22.20
N ASP A 61 14.08 8.86 22.88
CA ASP A 61 14.29 8.97 24.33
C ASP A 61 13.32 8.05 25.10
N ARG A 62 12.01 8.11 24.80
CA ARG A 62 11.00 7.22 25.42
C ARG A 62 11.15 5.73 25.10
N VAL A 63 11.72 5.38 23.95
CA VAL A 63 11.97 3.98 23.59
C VAL A 63 13.17 3.43 24.34
N LEU A 64 14.21 4.25 24.52
CA LEU A 64 15.48 3.92 25.16
C LEU A 64 15.51 4.13 26.69
N GLU A 65 14.53 4.84 27.24
CA GLU A 65 14.37 5.05 28.68
C GLU A 65 14.33 3.73 29.46
N GLU A 66 14.68 3.75 30.75
CA GLU A 66 14.83 2.55 31.59
C GLU A 66 13.56 1.69 31.67
N ASP A 67 12.37 2.32 31.64
CA ASP A 67 11.06 1.64 31.58
C ASP A 67 10.45 1.65 30.17
N GLY A 68 11.26 2.00 29.18
CA GLY A 68 10.89 2.13 27.77
C GLY A 68 10.44 0.82 27.13
N VAL A 69 9.93 0.92 25.90
CA VAL A 69 9.52 -0.27 25.13
C VAL A 69 10.72 -1.15 24.85
N LEU A 70 11.87 -0.58 24.47
CA LEU A 70 13.05 -1.38 24.18
C LEU A 70 13.57 -2.08 25.43
N ALA A 71 13.68 -1.35 26.55
CA ALA A 71 14.14 -1.90 27.82
C ALA A 71 13.29 -3.10 28.27
N ARG A 72 11.95 -3.03 28.16
CA ARG A 72 11.05 -4.16 28.49
C ARG A 72 11.16 -5.33 27.52
N LEU A 73 11.44 -5.07 26.25
CA LEU A 73 11.63 -6.11 25.24
C LEU A 73 12.95 -6.85 25.45
N THR A 74 14.03 -6.12 25.78
CA THR A 74 15.40 -6.64 25.97
C THR A 74 15.73 -7.04 27.41
N ALA A 75 14.85 -6.73 28.37
CA ALA A 75 15.04 -7.14 29.76
C ALA A 75 15.15 -8.67 29.87
N PRO A 76 15.85 -9.20 30.89
CA PRO A 76 15.88 -10.64 31.17
C PRO A 76 14.45 -11.21 31.33
N GLY A 77 14.13 -12.27 30.58
CA GLY A 77 12.79 -12.83 30.49
C GLY A 77 11.79 -12.01 29.64
N GLY A 78 12.26 -10.95 29.00
CA GLY A 78 11.49 -10.11 28.08
C GLY A 78 11.07 -10.85 26.81
N ALA A 79 10.35 -10.15 25.92
CA ALA A 79 9.87 -10.79 24.68
C ALA A 79 11.01 -11.11 23.72
N LEU A 80 12.01 -10.22 23.56
CA LEU A 80 13.17 -10.51 22.71
C LEU A 80 14.02 -11.62 23.33
N ASP A 81 14.25 -11.57 24.64
CA ASP A 81 15.02 -12.59 25.37
C ASP A 81 14.43 -13.99 25.19
N ARG A 82 13.11 -14.15 25.39
CA ARG A 82 12.41 -15.42 25.13
C ARG A 82 12.34 -15.83 23.65
N MET A 83 12.48 -14.89 22.73
CA MET A 83 12.52 -15.23 21.31
C MET A 83 13.87 -15.82 20.91
N ILE A 84 14.96 -15.27 21.45
CA ILE A 84 16.35 -15.64 21.12
C ILE A 84 16.96 -16.66 22.08
N GLU A 85 16.29 -16.98 23.19
CA GLU A 85 16.76 -18.02 24.12
C GLU A 85 16.91 -19.38 23.42
N PRO A 86 17.83 -20.25 23.89
CA PRO A 86 17.97 -21.60 23.36
C PRO A 86 16.64 -22.38 23.43
N GLY A 87 16.23 -22.99 22.33
CA GLY A 87 14.93 -23.65 22.19
C GLY A 87 13.74 -22.69 21.96
N GLY A 88 14.00 -21.37 21.91
CA GLY A 88 13.02 -20.34 21.63
C GLY A 88 12.48 -20.39 20.18
N PRO A 89 11.48 -19.56 19.85
CA PRO A 89 10.94 -19.44 18.50
C PRO A 89 12.00 -19.18 17.43
N VAL A 90 12.96 -18.29 17.66
CA VAL A 90 14.02 -17.98 16.67
C VAL A 90 14.89 -19.21 16.44
N ASP A 91 15.30 -19.88 17.51
CA ASP A 91 16.12 -21.09 17.44
C ASP A 91 15.39 -22.20 16.67
N ARG A 92 14.09 -22.44 16.93
CA ARG A 92 13.29 -23.42 16.18
C ARG A 92 13.08 -23.06 14.71
N ILE A 93 12.98 -21.78 14.39
CA ILE A 93 12.80 -21.31 13.00
C ILE A 93 14.11 -21.47 12.22
N MET A 94 15.25 -21.20 12.87
CA MET A 94 16.61 -21.28 12.32
C MET A 94 17.26 -22.66 12.46
N ALA A 95 16.60 -23.59 13.17
CA ALA A 95 17.11 -24.94 13.35
C ALA A 95 17.34 -25.65 12.00
N PRO A 96 18.27 -26.62 11.93
CA PRO A 96 18.46 -27.44 10.74
C PRO A 96 17.16 -28.12 10.31
N ASN A 97 16.85 -28.10 9.01
CA ASN A 97 15.57 -28.53 8.42
C ASN A 97 14.33 -27.76 8.95
N GLY A 98 14.57 -26.59 9.55
CA GLY A 98 13.55 -25.67 10.02
C GLY A 98 12.81 -24.96 8.88
N PRO A 99 11.78 -24.15 9.20
CA PRO A 99 11.04 -23.39 8.21
C PRO A 99 11.90 -22.53 7.30
N VAL A 100 12.90 -21.81 7.85
CA VAL A 100 13.78 -20.95 7.04
C VAL A 100 14.66 -21.82 6.13
N ASP A 101 15.24 -22.90 6.66
CA ASP A 101 16.06 -23.82 5.88
C ASP A 101 15.27 -24.41 4.71
N ARG A 102 14.02 -24.87 4.93
CA ARG A 102 13.16 -25.38 3.85
C ARG A 102 12.72 -24.32 2.83
N LEU A 103 12.59 -23.06 3.26
CA LEU A 103 12.26 -21.96 2.36
C LEU A 103 13.42 -21.61 1.43
N LEU A 104 14.65 -21.67 1.97
CA LEU A 104 15.91 -21.31 1.30
C LEU A 104 16.62 -22.51 0.65
N ALA A 105 16.19 -23.73 0.92
CA ALA A 105 16.71 -24.94 0.31
C ALA A 105 16.58 -24.87 -1.22
N GLN A 106 17.40 -25.66 -1.91
CA GLN A 106 17.28 -25.88 -3.35
C GLN A 106 15.89 -26.46 -3.66
N GLU A 107 15.21 -25.92 -4.68
CA GLU A 107 13.79 -26.18 -4.99
C GLU A 107 12.81 -25.75 -3.87
N GLY A 108 13.28 -24.96 -2.90
CA GLY A 108 12.50 -24.34 -1.85
C GLY A 108 11.49 -23.33 -2.40
N ALA A 109 10.63 -22.78 -1.54
CA ALA A 109 9.64 -21.81 -2.01
C ALA A 109 10.30 -20.53 -2.54
N ILE A 110 11.36 -20.05 -1.89
CA ILE A 110 12.07 -18.85 -2.33
C ILE A 110 12.85 -19.13 -3.62
N ASP A 111 13.50 -20.29 -3.71
CA ASP A 111 14.24 -20.71 -4.90
C ASP A 111 13.32 -20.78 -6.12
N ARG A 112 12.20 -21.51 -6.05
CA ARG A 112 11.20 -21.61 -7.14
C ARG A 112 10.54 -20.28 -7.51
N MET A 113 10.48 -19.34 -6.57
CA MET A 113 9.94 -18.01 -6.84
C MET A 113 10.94 -17.14 -7.62
N LEU A 114 12.24 -17.33 -7.39
CA LEU A 114 13.36 -16.59 -7.99
C LEU A 114 13.94 -17.28 -9.24
N GLU A 115 13.68 -18.57 -9.44
CA GLU A 115 14.02 -19.31 -10.65
C GLU A 115 13.48 -18.61 -11.92
N GLU A 116 14.13 -18.88 -13.05
CA GLU A 116 13.71 -18.37 -14.36
C GLU A 116 12.29 -18.88 -14.71
N GLY A 117 11.38 -17.96 -15.05
CA GLY A 117 9.96 -18.26 -15.19
C GLY A 117 9.19 -18.42 -13.87
N GLY A 118 9.86 -18.16 -12.73
CA GLY A 118 9.27 -18.09 -11.40
C GLY A 118 8.23 -16.96 -11.27
N ILE A 119 7.63 -16.85 -10.09
CA ILE A 119 6.61 -15.81 -9.83
C ILE A 119 7.25 -14.42 -9.83
N ILE A 120 8.41 -14.28 -9.19
CA ILE A 120 9.11 -12.99 -9.11
C ILE A 120 9.64 -12.59 -10.48
N ASP A 121 10.19 -13.55 -11.23
CA ASP A 121 10.66 -13.31 -12.59
C ASP A 121 9.52 -12.84 -13.52
N ARG A 122 8.36 -13.52 -13.53
CA ARG A 122 7.19 -13.07 -14.30
C ARG A 122 6.61 -11.73 -13.86
N LEU A 123 6.71 -11.42 -12.57
CA LEU A 123 6.21 -10.18 -12.00
C LEU A 123 7.08 -8.98 -12.40
N LEU A 124 8.40 -9.19 -12.49
CA LEU A 124 9.42 -8.20 -12.84
C LEU A 124 9.84 -8.23 -14.31
N ALA A 125 9.40 -9.23 -15.08
CA ALA A 125 9.66 -9.35 -16.50
C ALA A 125 9.19 -8.10 -17.24
N LYS A 126 9.80 -7.88 -18.41
CA LYS A 126 9.35 -6.83 -19.33
C LYS A 126 7.90 -7.10 -19.75
N GLU A 127 7.05 -6.10 -19.65
CA GLU A 127 5.59 -6.19 -19.81
C GLU A 127 4.91 -7.09 -18.74
N GLY A 128 5.60 -7.35 -17.63
CA GLY A 128 5.10 -8.08 -16.48
C GLY A 128 4.04 -7.29 -15.71
N LEU A 129 3.41 -7.93 -14.71
CA LEU A 129 2.26 -7.34 -14.02
C LEU A 129 2.62 -6.03 -13.30
N ILE A 130 3.83 -5.89 -12.75
CA ILE A 130 4.24 -4.63 -12.10
C ILE A 130 4.37 -3.52 -13.14
N GLU A 131 5.02 -3.81 -14.28
CA GLU A 131 5.17 -2.82 -15.34
C GLU A 131 3.80 -2.42 -15.90
N GLN A 132 2.88 -3.36 -16.15
CA GLN A 132 1.50 -3.05 -16.58
C GLN A 132 0.69 -2.26 -15.54
N LEU A 133 0.99 -2.47 -14.25
CA LEU A 133 0.32 -1.77 -13.17
C LEU A 133 0.77 -0.30 -13.11
N VAL A 134 2.07 -0.03 -13.31
CA VAL A 134 2.68 1.31 -13.17
C VAL A 134 2.99 2.03 -14.48
N ALA A 135 2.81 1.37 -15.63
CA ALA A 135 2.97 1.97 -16.94
C ALA A 135 1.98 3.12 -17.16
N GLU A 136 2.35 4.03 -18.05
CA GLU A 136 1.46 5.08 -18.56
C GLU A 136 0.24 4.44 -19.24
N ASP A 137 -0.97 4.91 -18.90
CA ASP A 137 -2.26 4.31 -19.25
C ASP A 137 -2.42 2.85 -18.73
N GLY A 138 -1.68 2.53 -17.67
CA GLY A 138 -1.68 1.25 -16.99
C GLY A 138 -2.94 1.01 -16.16
N ILE A 139 -2.89 -0.04 -15.33
CA ILE A 139 -4.03 -0.43 -14.50
C ILE A 139 -4.32 0.62 -13.42
N LEU A 140 -3.29 1.23 -12.83
CA LEU A 140 -3.48 2.28 -11.81
C LEU A 140 -4.07 3.57 -12.40
N ASP A 141 -3.68 3.95 -13.61
CA ASP A 141 -4.20 5.14 -14.28
C ASP A 141 -5.68 4.97 -14.61
N LYS A 142 -6.05 3.81 -15.18
CA LYS A 142 -7.46 3.46 -15.45
C LYS A 142 -8.32 3.45 -14.18
N LEU A 143 -7.77 2.96 -13.07
CA LEU A 143 -8.47 3.00 -11.79
C LEU A 143 -8.65 4.44 -11.31
N SER A 144 -7.65 5.29 -11.47
CA SER A 144 -7.71 6.71 -11.13
C SER A 144 -8.77 7.44 -11.96
N ASP A 145 -8.87 7.16 -13.26
CA ASP A 145 -9.89 7.71 -14.15
C ASP A 145 -11.32 7.32 -13.73
N VAL A 146 -11.50 6.06 -13.34
CA VAL A 146 -12.78 5.56 -12.82
C VAL A 146 -13.12 6.28 -11.52
N MET A 147 -12.16 6.46 -10.62
CA MET A 147 -12.37 7.20 -9.37
C MET A 147 -12.70 8.67 -9.61
N GLU A 148 -12.06 9.31 -10.59
CA GLU A 148 -12.38 10.68 -10.99
C GLU A 148 -13.81 10.76 -11.57
N THR A 149 -14.20 9.77 -12.38
CA THR A 149 -15.56 9.68 -12.94
C THR A 149 -16.60 9.49 -11.84
N ILE A 150 -16.33 8.64 -10.85
CA ILE A 150 -17.19 8.45 -9.69
C ILE A 150 -17.29 9.74 -8.87
N ALA A 151 -16.19 10.46 -8.66
CA ALA A 151 -16.18 11.75 -7.98
C ALA A 151 -17.04 12.80 -8.72
N LYS A 152 -17.05 12.78 -10.06
CA LYS A 152 -17.90 13.64 -10.89
C LYS A 152 -19.39 13.27 -10.83
N ILE A 153 -19.75 12.05 -10.45
CA ILE A 153 -21.15 11.62 -10.31
C ILE A 153 -21.80 12.21 -9.05
N GLY A 154 -21.05 12.45 -7.97
CA GLY A 154 -21.59 12.99 -6.70
C GLY A 154 -22.46 14.25 -6.89
N PRO A 155 -21.94 15.31 -7.53
CA PRO A 155 -22.72 16.52 -7.81
C PRO A 155 -23.93 16.29 -8.73
N VAL A 156 -23.85 15.34 -9.67
CA VAL A 156 -24.97 15.00 -10.56
C VAL A 156 -26.12 14.39 -9.77
N ILE A 157 -25.82 13.49 -8.84
CA ILE A 157 -26.82 12.90 -7.93
C ILE A 157 -27.43 13.98 -7.04
N GLU A 158 -26.64 14.91 -6.51
CA GLU A 158 -27.14 16.03 -5.70
C GLU A 158 -28.06 16.95 -6.50
N SER A 159 -27.74 17.21 -7.76
CA SER A 159 -28.58 18.01 -8.65
C SER A 159 -29.92 17.35 -9.00
N MET A 160 -30.05 16.02 -8.85
CA MET A 160 -31.29 15.28 -9.08
C MET A 160 -32.31 15.41 -7.95
N ASP A 161 -31.94 15.92 -6.76
CA ASP A 161 -32.88 16.12 -5.64
C ASP A 161 -34.04 17.07 -6.02
N ARG A 162 -33.75 18.14 -6.76
CA ARG A 162 -34.76 19.12 -7.19
C ARG A 162 -35.73 18.57 -8.24
N PRO A 163 -35.27 17.98 -9.35
CA PRO A 163 -36.15 17.32 -10.31
C PRO A 163 -37.00 16.20 -9.70
N ILE A 164 -36.44 15.40 -8.79
CA ILE A 164 -37.18 14.32 -8.12
C ILE A 164 -38.34 14.90 -7.28
N LYS A 165 -38.09 15.96 -6.51
CA LYS A 165 -39.14 16.66 -5.75
C LYS A 165 -40.20 17.29 -6.64
N ALA A 166 -39.80 17.90 -7.75
CA ALA A 166 -40.74 18.49 -8.70
C ALA A 166 -41.65 17.44 -9.37
N ILE A 167 -41.12 16.24 -9.65
CA ILE A 167 -41.91 15.11 -10.17
C ILE A 167 -42.88 14.60 -9.09
N ASP A 168 -42.43 14.48 -7.83
CA ASP A 168 -43.28 14.06 -6.71
C ASP A 168 -44.46 15.03 -6.50
N GLU A 169 -44.19 16.34 -6.47
CA GLU A 169 -45.23 17.38 -6.37
C GLU A 169 -46.21 17.32 -7.55
N SER A 170 -45.70 17.14 -8.77
CA SER A 170 -46.53 17.01 -9.97
C SER A 170 -47.40 15.75 -9.95
N ALA A 171 -46.84 14.63 -9.47
CA ALA A 171 -47.56 13.36 -9.31
C ALA A 171 -48.67 13.48 -8.26
N GLN A 172 -48.42 14.21 -7.17
CA GLN A 172 -49.42 14.49 -6.13
C GLN A 172 -50.58 15.35 -6.66
N VAL A 173 -50.27 16.41 -7.39
CA VAL A 173 -51.29 17.26 -8.04
C VAL A 173 -52.12 16.45 -9.02
N LEU A 174 -51.47 15.61 -9.84
CA LEU A 174 -52.17 14.73 -10.76
C LEU A 174 -53.07 13.74 -10.00
N SER A 175 -52.57 13.08 -8.95
CA SER A 175 -53.33 12.11 -8.15
C SER A 175 -54.62 12.71 -7.58
N VAL A 176 -54.56 13.93 -7.06
CA VAL A 176 -55.74 14.66 -6.55
C VAL A 176 -56.71 15.00 -7.69
N ALA A 177 -56.20 15.35 -8.87
CA ALA A 177 -57.03 15.71 -10.02
C ALA A 177 -57.72 14.51 -10.70
N VAL A 178 -57.11 13.32 -10.68
CA VAL A 178 -57.73 12.09 -11.23
C VAL A 178 -58.65 11.36 -10.25
N GLU A 179 -58.65 11.69 -8.96
CA GLU A 179 -59.50 11.04 -7.95
C GLU A 179 -61.01 11.16 -8.26
N PRO A 180 -61.54 12.34 -8.66
CA PRO A 180 -62.92 12.47 -9.08
C PRO A 180 -63.24 11.71 -10.38
N LEU A 181 -62.28 11.59 -11.30
CA LEU A 181 -62.44 10.83 -12.55
C LEU A 181 -62.48 9.32 -12.28
N LYS A 182 -61.71 8.86 -11.29
CA LYS A 182 -61.72 7.47 -10.79
C LYS A 182 -63.06 7.13 -10.13
N ASP A 183 -63.62 8.03 -9.32
CA ASP A 183 -64.93 7.84 -8.70
C ASP A 183 -66.08 7.88 -9.71
N LEU A 184 -66.00 8.75 -10.71
CA LEU A 184 -66.97 8.80 -11.81
C LEU A 184 -66.91 7.55 -12.69
N ALA A 185 -65.71 7.02 -12.93
CA ALA A 185 -65.52 5.75 -13.63
C ALA A 185 -66.08 4.55 -12.84
N MET A 186 -65.99 4.56 -11.51
CA MET A 186 -66.60 3.52 -10.65
C MET A 186 -68.13 3.64 -10.54
N LYS A 187 -68.70 4.84 -10.76
CA LYS A 187 -70.13 5.11 -10.64
C LYS A 187 -70.89 5.06 -11.98
N MET A 188 -70.20 4.88 -13.10
CA MET A 188 -70.80 4.72 -14.43
C MET A 188 -71.31 3.28 -14.64
N PRO A 189 -72.63 3.04 -14.71
CA PRO A 189 -73.15 1.73 -15.03
C PRO A 189 -73.02 1.50 -16.54
N GLY A 190 -72.27 0.47 -16.94
CA GLY A 190 -72.42 -0.11 -18.28
C GLY A 190 -71.30 0.09 -19.29
N ILE A 191 -70.06 0.40 -18.89
CA ILE A 191 -68.92 0.20 -19.81
C ILE A 191 -68.66 -1.31 -19.90
N ARG A 192 -69.28 -1.96 -20.89
CA ARG A 192 -68.92 -3.30 -21.33
C ARG A 192 -67.43 -3.30 -21.65
N ARG A 193 -66.62 -3.89 -20.77
CA ARG A 193 -65.23 -4.25 -21.05
C ARG A 193 -65.24 -5.11 -22.32
N ARG A 194 -64.73 -4.57 -23.42
CA ARG A 194 -64.45 -5.36 -24.62
C ARG A 194 -63.33 -6.33 -24.23
N PRO A 195 -63.47 -7.64 -24.44
CA PRO A 195 -62.42 -8.58 -24.08
C PRO A 195 -61.14 -8.22 -24.85
N THR A 196 -60.08 -7.95 -24.10
CA THR A 196 -58.72 -7.80 -24.63
C THR A 196 -58.39 -9.06 -25.45
N PRO A 197 -57.93 -8.95 -26.71
CA PRO A 197 -57.47 -10.12 -27.43
C PRO A 197 -56.28 -10.70 -26.66
N THR A 198 -56.42 -11.95 -26.23
CA THR A 198 -55.35 -12.71 -25.61
C THR A 198 -54.21 -12.76 -26.63
N VAL A 199 -53.14 -12.00 -26.39
CA VAL A 199 -51.88 -12.23 -27.08
C VAL A 199 -51.46 -13.62 -26.64
N ARG A 200 -51.58 -14.57 -27.56
CA ARG A 200 -51.06 -15.92 -27.43
C ARG A 200 -49.56 -15.76 -27.23
N THR A 201 -49.11 -15.81 -25.98
CA THR A 201 -47.72 -16.09 -25.68
C THR A 201 -47.42 -17.42 -26.34
N VAL A 202 -46.52 -17.41 -27.31
CA VAL A 202 -45.87 -18.63 -27.74
C VAL A 202 -45.16 -19.13 -26.50
N SER A 203 -45.68 -20.21 -25.93
CA SER A 203 -44.97 -21.02 -24.96
C SER A 203 -43.63 -21.35 -25.60
N SER A 204 -42.55 -20.70 -25.15
CA SER A 204 -41.22 -21.26 -25.40
C SER A 204 -41.21 -22.53 -24.57
N GLU A 205 -41.46 -23.64 -25.26
CA GLU A 205 -41.05 -24.98 -24.85
C GLU A 205 -39.71 -24.84 -24.14
N ARG A 206 -39.71 -25.06 -22.83
CA ARG A 206 -38.47 -25.32 -22.12
C ARG A 206 -37.97 -26.61 -22.75
N GLU A 207 -37.01 -26.49 -23.66
CA GLU A 207 -36.15 -27.62 -23.99
C GLU A 207 -35.50 -28.03 -22.66
N ASP A 208 -36.00 -29.13 -22.13
CA ASP A 208 -35.30 -29.97 -21.18
C ASP A 208 -33.94 -30.28 -21.80
N ILE A 209 -32.92 -29.50 -21.42
CA ILE A 209 -31.53 -29.95 -21.55
C ILE A 209 -31.40 -31.05 -20.50
N VAL A 210 -31.74 -32.26 -20.93
CA VAL A 210 -31.32 -33.51 -20.30
C VAL A 210 -29.80 -33.52 -20.37
N ILE A 211 -29.17 -33.12 -19.27
CA ILE A 211 -27.77 -33.45 -19.03
C ILE A 211 -27.76 -34.96 -18.82
N GLN A 212 -27.53 -35.68 -19.91
CA GLN A 212 -27.20 -37.09 -19.89
C GLN A 212 -25.81 -37.18 -19.27
N VAL A 213 -25.77 -37.52 -17.99
CA VAL A 213 -24.54 -37.85 -17.29
C VAL A 213 -24.20 -39.26 -17.77
N ASP A 214 -23.38 -39.35 -18.81
CA ASP A 214 -22.83 -40.63 -19.23
C ASP A 214 -21.95 -41.15 -18.08
N ASP A 215 -22.37 -42.31 -17.56
CA ASP A 215 -21.66 -43.12 -16.59
C ASP A 215 -20.26 -43.45 -17.13
N ALA A 216 -19.26 -42.72 -16.68
CA ALA A 216 -17.87 -43.10 -16.84
C ALA A 216 -17.58 -44.25 -15.86
N GLU A 217 -17.69 -45.45 -16.43
CA GLU A 217 -17.21 -46.73 -15.95
C GLU A 217 -15.83 -46.59 -15.26
N ILE A 218 -15.82 -46.77 -13.94
CA ILE A 218 -14.60 -46.98 -13.16
C ILE A 218 -14.15 -48.41 -13.44
N VAL A 219 -13.14 -48.55 -14.30
CA VAL A 219 -12.39 -49.80 -14.44
C VAL A 219 -11.23 -49.74 -13.45
N GLU A 220 -11.36 -50.51 -12.37
CA GLU A 220 -10.23 -50.93 -11.54
C GLU A 220 -9.38 -51.94 -12.33
N GLU A 221 -8.07 -51.66 -12.44
CA GLU A 221 -7.01 -52.67 -12.38
C GLU A 221 -5.75 -52.06 -11.75
#